data_AF-A0A091D204-F1
#
_entry.id   AF-A0A091D204-F1
#
_cell.length_a   1.000
_cell.length_b   1.000
_cell.length_c   1.000
_cell.angle_alpha   90.00
_cell.angle_beta   90.00
_cell.angle_gamma   90.00
#
_symmetry.space_group_name_H-M   'P 1'
#
loop_
_entity.id
_entity.type
_entity.pdbx_description
1 polymer ?
#
loop_
_entity_poly.entity_id
_entity_poly.type
_entity_poly.pdbx_seq_one_letter_code
_entity_poly.pdbx_strand_id
1 'polypeptide(L)'
;MRMHSARKEQRDQDWLSVTSSSTRQPRPSQDGAVRNEESAWEPERHPGTSQRTRSCFPSPGHHLAFRDGFPSFTHLSSRSDYGLITVLTAMLRRRGQGNCLRRSVLKISVLEEIIDAGGDFSMLLYFQVIMESDKKNNAKDSMKRVFSGIQPTGILHLGNYLGAIESWVKLQDQYNTVLYSIVDLHSLTVPQDPATLRQSILDMTAALLACGINPEKSILFQQSQVSEHTQLSWILTCMVRLPRLQHLHQWKAKAAQQKRDGTVGLLTYPVLQAADVLSYKSTHVPVGEDQVQHMELIQDLAQGFNKKYGHFFPVPQSILTPMKKVKSLRDPSAKMSKSDPDKLATVRITDSPEEIVSKFRKAVTDFTSEVTYDPASRGGVSNLVAIHAAVTGLSVDEVVQSSVGTDTAHYKQVVADAVIEKFAPIKREIEKLKIDKDYLEKILRTGSAKAKELAYPVIQEVKKLVGIL
;
A
#
# COMPACT_ATOMS: atom_id res chain seq x y z
N MET A 1 2.62 78.10 -1.93
CA MET A 1 4.00 77.76 -1.53
C MET A 1 4.23 76.30 -1.90
N ARG A 2 4.83 76.01 -3.07
CA ARG A 2 6.25 75.63 -3.24
C ARG A 2 6.63 74.45 -2.33
N MET A 3 6.67 73.22 -2.88
CA MET A 3 7.84 72.59 -3.52
C MET A 3 9.05 72.45 -2.59
N HIS A 4 9.45 71.21 -2.32
CA HIS A 4 10.80 70.64 -2.56
C HIS A 4 10.59 69.12 -2.70
N SER A 5 10.53 68.58 -3.92
CA SER A 5 11.70 68.21 -4.75
C SER A 5 12.56 67.18 -4.03
N ALA A 6 12.44 65.89 -4.35
CA ALA A 6 13.08 65.29 -5.52
C ALA A 6 14.58 65.62 -5.58
N ARG A 7 15.41 64.59 -5.42
CA ARG A 7 16.50 64.34 -6.38
C ARG A 7 17.14 62.96 -6.16
N LYS A 8 17.26 62.27 -7.30
CA LYS A 8 18.28 61.29 -7.70
C LYS A 8 18.12 59.89 -7.10
N GLU A 9 17.68 58.86 -7.83
CA GLU A 9 17.88 58.54 -9.26
C GLU A 9 19.37 58.53 -9.61
N GLN A 10 20.05 57.39 -9.41
CA GLN A 10 21.18 56.95 -10.25
C GLN A 10 21.58 55.50 -9.91
N ARG A 11 21.67 54.68 -10.96
CA ARG A 11 22.13 53.28 -11.08
C ARG A 11 21.06 52.20 -10.97
N ASP A 12 20.73 51.41 -11.98
CA ASP A 12 21.09 51.36 -13.41
C ASP A 12 19.99 50.50 -14.07
N GLN A 13 19.15 51.09 -14.92
CA GLN A 13 18.76 50.45 -16.17
C GLN A 13 19.78 50.92 -17.20
N ASP A 14 20.44 49.98 -17.86
CA ASP A 14 20.59 49.90 -19.32
C ASP A 14 21.78 49.01 -19.64
N TRP A 15 21.58 48.01 -20.49
CA TRP A 15 22.21 47.97 -21.82
C TRP A 15 21.46 46.93 -22.69
N LEU A 16 20.50 47.50 -23.43
CA LEU A 16 20.17 47.26 -24.84
C LEU A 16 19.48 45.96 -25.32
N SER A 17 18.19 46.18 -25.61
CA SER A 17 17.49 45.80 -26.84
C SER A 17 18.26 46.05 -28.15
N VAL A 18 18.09 45.17 -29.15
CA VAL A 18 18.07 45.53 -30.60
C VAL A 18 17.11 44.59 -31.37
N THR A 19 15.95 45.14 -31.75
CA THR A 19 15.18 45.09 -33.03
C THR A 19 15.10 43.77 -33.84
N SER A 20 14.06 43.39 -34.59
CA SER A 20 12.86 44.06 -35.13
C SER A 20 11.98 43.01 -35.82
N SER A 21 10.70 43.36 -35.93
CA SER A 21 9.62 42.81 -36.78
C SER A 21 10.00 42.35 -38.19
N SER A 22 9.41 41.24 -38.65
CA SER A 22 9.05 41.00 -40.05
C SER A 22 8.04 39.85 -40.17
N THR A 23 6.85 40.19 -40.64
CA THR A 23 5.78 39.31 -41.10
C THR A 23 6.23 38.45 -42.29
N ARG A 24 5.98 37.14 -42.26
CA ARG A 24 5.87 36.31 -43.49
C ARG A 24 4.98 35.07 -43.27
N GLN A 25 4.00 34.93 -44.17
CA GLN A 25 3.11 33.79 -44.35
C GLN A 25 3.87 32.52 -44.81
N PRO A 26 3.28 31.31 -44.65
CA PRO A 26 3.91 30.07 -45.07
C PRO A 26 3.65 29.78 -46.55
N ARG A 27 4.67 29.29 -47.27
CA ARG A 27 4.51 28.57 -48.54
C ARG A 27 5.10 27.15 -48.43
N PRO A 28 4.54 26.18 -49.17
CA PRO A 28 4.89 24.76 -49.07
C PRO A 28 5.96 24.35 -50.11
N SER A 29 6.67 23.25 -49.83
CA SER A 29 7.36 22.38 -50.80
C SER A 29 7.55 21.02 -50.10
N GLN A 30 6.89 19.96 -50.56
CA GLN A 30 7.22 19.04 -51.65
C GLN A 30 8.51 18.23 -51.46
N ASP A 31 8.26 16.93 -51.29
CA ASP A 31 8.91 15.76 -51.89
C ASP A 31 10.39 15.43 -51.64
N GLY A 32 10.61 14.16 -51.30
CA GLY A 32 11.93 13.52 -51.49
C GLY A 32 12.21 12.28 -50.65
N ALA A 33 11.53 11.17 -50.96
CA ALA A 33 11.98 9.77 -50.98
C ALA A 33 12.95 9.23 -49.89
N VAL A 34 12.66 8.02 -49.37
CA VAL A 34 13.30 6.75 -49.78
C VAL A 34 12.68 5.56 -49.01
N ARG A 35 11.99 4.72 -49.78
CA ARG A 35 11.91 3.23 -49.81
C ARG A 35 11.69 2.41 -48.53
N ASN A 36 10.56 1.71 -48.56
CA ASN A 36 10.34 0.38 -47.98
C ASN A 36 11.37 -0.63 -48.51
N GLU A 37 11.91 -1.48 -47.63
CA GLU A 37 12.29 -2.86 -47.96
C GLU A 37 11.80 -3.79 -46.86
N GLU A 38 11.08 -4.82 -47.30
CA GLU A 38 10.52 -5.91 -46.53
C GLU A 38 11.54 -7.06 -46.37
N SER A 39 11.34 -7.84 -45.30
CA SER A 39 11.41 -9.31 -45.27
C SER A 39 12.75 -10.04 -45.10
N ALA A 40 12.57 -11.25 -44.54
CA ALA A 40 13.44 -12.43 -44.50
C ALA A 40 14.44 -12.55 -43.33
N TRP A 41 14.02 -13.24 -42.27
CA TRP A 41 14.88 -14.13 -41.48
C TRP A 41 14.09 -15.37 -41.05
N GLU A 42 14.37 -16.50 -41.70
CA GLU A 42 14.08 -17.85 -41.21
C GLU A 42 15.39 -18.67 -41.12
N PRO A 43 15.41 -19.77 -40.34
CA PRO A 43 16.59 -20.26 -39.64
C PRO A 43 17.15 -21.58 -40.19
N GLU A 44 18.45 -21.82 -40.01
CA GLU A 44 19.09 -23.14 -40.12
C GLU A 44 20.38 -23.15 -39.27
N ARG A 45 20.99 -24.23 -38.76
CA ARG A 45 20.67 -25.63 -38.43
C ARG A 45 21.87 -26.12 -37.57
N HIS A 46 21.65 -27.01 -36.61
CA HIS A 46 22.70 -27.81 -35.93
C HIS A 46 23.37 -28.82 -36.91
N PRO A 47 24.59 -29.35 -36.64
CA PRO A 47 24.76 -30.55 -35.79
C PRO A 47 26.10 -30.66 -35.03
N GLY A 48 26.17 -31.52 -34.00
CA GLY A 48 27.46 -31.97 -33.44
C GLY A 48 27.42 -32.56 -32.03
N THR A 49 27.15 -33.86 -31.94
CA THR A 49 27.19 -34.77 -30.79
C THR A 49 28.54 -34.90 -30.06
N SER A 50 28.56 -35.08 -28.72
CA SER A 50 29.08 -36.31 -28.09
C SER A 50 28.76 -36.38 -26.58
N GLN A 51 28.40 -37.59 -26.14
CA GLN A 51 28.19 -38.01 -24.76
C GLN A 51 29.54 -38.23 -24.04
N ARG A 52 29.60 -37.98 -22.73
CA ARG A 52 30.23 -38.90 -21.76
C ARG A 52 29.81 -38.59 -20.32
N THR A 53 29.12 -39.55 -19.75
CA THR A 53 28.89 -39.74 -18.32
C THR A 53 30.20 -40.16 -17.63
N ARG A 54 30.42 -39.72 -16.38
CA ARG A 54 31.09 -40.49 -15.32
C ARG A 54 30.91 -39.81 -13.95
N SER A 55 30.28 -40.56 -13.06
CA SER A 55 30.27 -40.39 -11.60
C SER A 55 31.64 -40.72 -10.99
N CYS A 56 31.95 -40.12 -9.84
CA CYS A 56 32.40 -40.76 -8.58
C CYS A 56 33.21 -39.78 -7.70
N PHE A 57 32.77 -39.64 -6.44
CA PHE A 57 33.51 -39.07 -5.31
C PHE A 57 34.73 -39.95 -4.92
N PRO A 58 35.70 -39.39 -4.16
CA PRO A 58 35.84 -39.84 -2.77
C PRO A 58 36.12 -38.73 -1.72
N SER A 59 35.92 -39.15 -0.47
CA SER A 59 35.85 -38.50 0.86
C SER A 59 37.19 -37.94 1.45
N PRO A 60 37.17 -37.29 2.66
CA PRO A 60 38.03 -36.16 3.04
C PRO A 60 39.14 -36.47 4.07
N GLY A 61 40.03 -35.49 4.29
CA GLY A 61 41.05 -35.51 5.35
C GLY A 61 41.28 -34.16 6.05
N HIS A 62 41.13 -34.21 7.37
CA HIS A 62 41.73 -33.41 8.47
C HIS A 62 41.27 -31.97 8.84
N HIS A 63 40.89 -31.91 10.13
CA HIS A 63 40.46 -30.82 10.99
C HIS A 63 41.53 -29.80 11.39
N LEU A 64 41.07 -28.59 11.75
CA LEU A 64 41.54 -27.81 12.91
C LEU A 64 40.36 -27.00 13.50
N ALA A 65 40.29 -26.91 14.83
CA ALA A 65 39.12 -26.57 15.64
C ALA A 65 39.32 -25.31 16.52
N PHE A 66 38.23 -24.93 17.23
CA PHE A 66 38.01 -24.03 18.41
C PHE A 66 37.05 -22.86 18.09
N ARG A 67 36.04 -22.48 18.92
CA ARG A 67 35.35 -22.98 20.13
C ARG A 67 34.07 -22.11 20.31
N ASP A 68 33.20 -22.51 21.25
CA ASP A 68 31.94 -21.88 21.71
C ASP A 68 30.69 -22.41 20.97
N GLY A 69 29.73 -23.12 21.55
CA GLY A 69 29.45 -23.46 22.95
C GLY A 69 27.96 -23.79 23.11
N PHE A 70 27.47 -24.86 22.46
CA PHE A 70 26.20 -25.55 22.74
C PHE A 70 26.41 -27.04 22.41
N PRO A 71 25.95 -28.00 23.25
CA PRO A 71 26.25 -29.41 23.01
C PRO A 71 25.53 -29.92 21.77
N SER A 72 26.30 -30.35 20.77
CA SER A 72 25.83 -31.16 19.65
C SER A 72 25.44 -32.54 20.18
N PHE A 73 24.16 -32.89 20.07
CA PHE A 73 23.64 -34.22 20.36
C PHE A 73 24.05 -35.20 19.26
N THR A 74 25.32 -35.58 19.25
CA THR A 74 25.86 -36.64 18.40
C THR A 74 26.73 -37.55 19.25
N HIS A 75 26.07 -38.28 20.16
CA HIS A 75 26.42 -39.59 20.71
C HIS A 75 25.59 -39.79 21.99
N LEU A 76 24.39 -40.35 21.84
CA LEU A 76 23.60 -40.87 22.96
C LEU A 76 23.50 -42.38 22.77
N SER A 77 24.37 -43.13 23.44
CA SER A 77 24.39 -44.60 23.37
C SER A 77 24.35 -45.26 24.75
N SER A 78 23.66 -44.67 25.73
CA SER A 78 23.36 -45.39 26.97
C SER A 78 22.11 -44.89 27.69
N ARG A 79 21.48 -45.79 28.45
CA ARG A 79 20.19 -45.66 29.15
C ARG A 79 20.12 -44.57 30.24
N SER A 80 21.17 -43.79 30.48
CA SER A 80 21.21 -42.80 31.58
C SER A 80 20.67 -41.41 31.26
N ASP A 81 20.37 -41.10 29.99
CA ASP A 81 19.93 -39.75 29.58
C ASP A 81 18.41 -39.52 29.60
N TYR A 82 17.62 -40.54 29.94
CA TYR A 82 16.17 -40.43 30.10
C TYR A 82 15.77 -39.54 31.28
N GLY A 83 16.60 -39.45 32.33
CA GLY A 83 16.31 -38.64 33.52
C GLY A 83 16.31 -37.14 33.26
N LEU A 84 17.10 -36.64 32.31
CA LEU A 84 17.20 -35.21 32.02
C LEU A 84 15.95 -34.69 31.28
N ILE A 85 15.37 -35.52 30.41
CA ILE A 85 14.17 -35.22 29.63
C ILE A 85 12.96 -35.16 30.57
N THR A 86 12.82 -36.10 31.50
CA THR A 86 11.71 -36.11 32.47
C THR A 86 11.70 -34.86 33.36
N VAL A 87 12.87 -34.35 33.75
CA VAL A 87 12.99 -33.13 34.57
C VAL A 87 12.60 -31.88 33.78
N LEU A 88 12.97 -31.78 32.50
CA LEU A 88 12.55 -30.66 31.63
C LEU A 88 11.03 -30.67 31.37
N THR A 89 10.44 -31.85 31.18
CA THR A 89 9.00 -32.00 30.95
C THR A 89 8.18 -31.61 32.20
N ALA A 90 8.67 -31.94 33.39
CA ALA A 90 8.06 -31.52 34.66
C ALA A 90 8.13 -29.99 34.87
N MET A 91 9.21 -29.34 34.43
CA MET A 91 9.33 -27.87 34.48
C MET A 91 8.37 -27.16 33.53
N LEU A 92 8.13 -27.72 32.34
CA LEU A 92 7.22 -27.14 31.34
C LEU A 92 5.74 -27.29 31.72
N ARG A 93 5.35 -28.35 32.46
CA ARG A 93 3.98 -28.50 33.01
C ARG A 93 3.61 -27.45 34.06
N ARG A 94 4.58 -26.88 34.80
CA ARG A 94 4.30 -25.89 35.85
C ARG A 94 4.06 -24.45 35.35
N ARG A 95 4.36 -24.14 34.08
CA ARG A 95 4.14 -22.81 33.48
C ARG A 95 2.97 -22.83 32.48
N GLY A 96 1.76 -23.00 32.98
CA GLY A 96 0.55 -22.93 32.16
C GLY A 96 -0.02 -21.52 32.06
N GLN A 97 -0.07 -20.96 30.85
CA GLN A 97 -1.18 -20.11 30.34
C GLN A 97 -0.95 -19.76 28.85
N GLY A 98 -1.86 -20.18 27.97
CA GLY A 98 -1.90 -19.80 26.55
C GLY A 98 -2.25 -20.96 25.59
N ASN A 99 -3.20 -20.73 24.68
CA ASN A 99 -3.72 -21.74 23.72
C ASN A 99 -2.66 -22.34 22.77
N CYS A 100 -1.53 -21.65 22.58
CA CYS A 100 -0.42 -22.15 21.75
C CYS A 100 0.32 -23.32 22.42
N LEU A 101 0.39 -23.35 23.76
CA LEU A 101 1.06 -24.43 24.50
C LEU A 101 0.24 -25.73 24.55
N ARG A 102 -1.09 -25.68 24.45
CA ARG A 102 -1.95 -26.89 24.48
C ARG A 102 -1.64 -27.86 23.33
N ARG A 103 -1.34 -27.34 22.13
CA ARG A 103 -0.90 -28.16 20.99
C ARG A 103 0.49 -28.74 21.20
N SER A 104 1.40 -28.00 21.82
CA SER A 104 2.74 -28.47 22.15
C SER A 104 2.74 -29.55 23.23
N VAL A 105 1.87 -29.42 24.25
CA VAL A 105 1.70 -30.43 25.31
C VAL A 105 1.09 -31.74 24.76
N LEU A 106 0.16 -31.64 23.80
CA LEU A 106 -0.36 -32.82 23.08
C LEU A 106 0.75 -33.50 22.26
N LYS A 107 1.58 -32.73 21.56
CA LYS A 107 2.71 -33.24 20.75
C LYS A 107 3.82 -33.89 21.59
N ILE A 108 4.04 -33.40 22.82
CA ILE A 108 4.98 -34.00 23.78
C ILE A 108 4.42 -35.33 24.33
N SER A 109 3.12 -35.42 24.58
CA SER A 109 2.48 -36.65 25.08
C SER A 109 2.56 -37.81 24.07
N VAL A 110 2.44 -37.50 22.77
CA VAL A 110 2.63 -38.48 21.68
C VAL A 110 4.08 -38.94 21.56
N LEU A 111 5.05 -38.09 21.93
CA LEU A 111 6.47 -38.45 21.91
C LEU A 111 6.81 -39.46 23.03
N GLU A 112 6.18 -39.32 24.20
CA GLU A 112 6.33 -40.27 25.32
C GLU A 112 5.79 -41.66 24.95
N GLU A 113 4.62 -41.75 24.29
CA GLU A 113 4.04 -43.03 23.84
C GLU A 113 4.90 -43.73 22.77
N ILE A 114 5.52 -42.99 21.86
CA ILE A 114 6.37 -43.56 20.80
C ILE A 114 7.72 -44.07 21.36
N ILE A 115 8.26 -43.39 22.37
CA ILE A 115 9.51 -43.79 23.04
C ILE A 115 9.28 -45.01 23.93
N ASP A 116 8.16 -45.07 24.67
CA ASP A 116 7.81 -46.23 25.51
C ASP A 116 7.43 -47.48 24.71
N ALA A 117 6.96 -47.32 23.46
CA ALA A 117 6.65 -48.44 22.55
C ALA A 117 7.87 -49.02 21.81
N GLY A 118 9.09 -48.55 22.08
CA GLY A 118 10.30 -49.02 21.40
C GLY A 118 10.42 -48.55 19.95
N GLY A 119 9.87 -47.37 19.62
CA GLY A 119 9.81 -46.83 18.27
C GLY A 119 11.19 -46.71 17.59
N ASP A 120 11.26 -47.20 16.35
CA ASP A 120 12.43 -47.22 15.49
C ASP A 120 12.98 -45.80 15.22
N PHE A 121 14.30 -45.64 15.15
CA PHE A 121 15.01 -44.35 15.03
C PHE A 121 14.54 -43.52 13.82
N SER A 122 14.02 -44.20 12.80
CA SER A 122 13.35 -43.63 11.63
C SER A 122 12.14 -42.74 11.97
N MET A 123 11.33 -43.12 12.96
CA MET A 123 10.11 -42.38 13.31
C MET A 123 10.41 -41.08 14.06
N LEU A 124 11.46 -41.07 14.90
CA LEU A 124 11.98 -39.87 15.56
C LEU A 124 12.56 -38.87 14.55
N LEU A 125 13.29 -39.36 13.54
CA LEU A 125 13.80 -38.52 12.45
C LEU A 125 12.66 -37.92 11.62
N TYR A 126 11.61 -38.70 11.36
CA TYR A 126 10.40 -38.22 10.67
C TYR A 126 9.69 -37.13 11.47
N PHE A 127 9.58 -37.29 12.79
CA PHE A 127 9.00 -36.28 13.68
C PHE A 127 9.85 -35.00 13.73
N GLN A 128 11.18 -35.13 13.72
CA GLN A 128 12.11 -34.00 13.68
C GLN A 128 12.02 -33.23 12.36
N VAL A 129 11.90 -33.92 11.22
CA VAL A 129 11.64 -33.30 9.91
C VAL A 129 10.28 -32.59 9.88
N ILE A 130 9.24 -33.18 10.47
CA ILE A 130 7.93 -32.54 10.60
C ILE A 130 8.02 -31.30 11.49
N MET A 131 8.78 -31.34 12.59
CA MET A 131 8.98 -30.19 13.48
C MET A 131 9.80 -29.06 12.85
N GLU A 132 10.80 -29.37 12.04
CA GLU A 132 11.54 -28.38 11.25
C GLU A 132 10.70 -27.79 10.12
N SER A 133 9.87 -28.60 9.48
CA SER A 133 8.87 -28.16 8.49
C SER A 133 7.80 -27.26 9.13
N ASP A 134 7.29 -27.62 10.30
CA ASP A 134 6.35 -26.81 11.10
C ASP A 134 6.99 -25.51 11.58
N LYS A 135 8.28 -25.51 11.97
CA LYS A 135 9.02 -24.27 12.30
C LYS A 135 9.21 -23.37 11.09
N LYS A 136 9.55 -23.92 9.92
CA LYS A 136 9.64 -23.17 8.66
C LYS A 136 8.28 -22.63 8.22
N ASN A 137 7.20 -23.38 8.40
CA ASN A 137 5.84 -22.95 8.08
C ASN A 137 5.30 -21.91 9.07
N ASN A 138 5.59 -22.03 10.37
CA ASN A 138 5.25 -20.99 11.36
C ASN A 138 6.05 -19.71 11.15
N ALA A 139 7.33 -19.79 10.76
CA ALA A 139 8.12 -18.61 10.38
C ALA A 139 7.61 -17.95 9.08
N LYS A 140 6.96 -18.73 8.20
CA LYS A 140 6.33 -18.26 6.97
C LYS A 140 4.97 -17.58 7.24
N ASP A 141 4.23 -18.05 8.24
CA ASP A 141 2.95 -17.45 8.67
C ASP A 141 3.15 -16.23 9.60
N SER A 142 4.32 -16.11 10.27
CA SER A 142 4.65 -14.99 11.16
C SER A 142 5.12 -13.70 10.46
N MET A 143 5.19 -13.66 9.13
CA MET A 143 5.75 -12.54 8.36
C MET A 143 4.76 -11.85 7.41
N LYS A 144 3.45 -12.03 7.62
CA LYS A 144 2.46 -11.28 6.85
C LYS A 144 2.45 -9.83 7.31
N ARG A 145 2.89 -8.96 6.42
CA ARG A 145 2.94 -7.51 6.60
C ARG A 145 2.10 -6.80 5.57
N VAL A 146 1.24 -5.91 6.06
CA VAL A 146 0.37 -5.06 5.24
C VAL A 146 0.97 -3.66 5.16
N PHE A 147 1.00 -3.09 3.96
CA PHE A 147 1.37 -1.69 3.76
C PHE A 147 0.29 -0.99 2.95
N SER A 148 -0.13 0.21 3.37
CA SER A 148 -0.96 1.08 2.55
C SER A 148 -0.58 2.54 2.71
N GLY A 149 -0.74 3.31 1.63
CA GLY A 149 -0.41 4.72 1.57
C GLY A 149 -1.61 5.58 1.23
N ILE A 150 -1.71 6.77 1.83
CA ILE A 150 -2.73 7.78 1.49
C ILE A 150 -2.11 9.16 1.37
N GLN A 151 -2.45 9.86 0.28
CA GLN A 151 -2.02 11.24 0.09
C GLN A 151 -2.73 12.15 1.10
N PRO A 152 -2.00 13.04 1.80
CA PRO A 152 -2.58 14.00 2.73
C PRO A 152 -3.49 15.01 2.04
N THR A 153 -3.31 15.25 0.73
CA THR A 153 -4.07 16.25 -0.02
C THR A 153 -5.55 15.90 -0.13
N GLY A 154 -6.38 16.95 0.03
CA GLY A 154 -7.83 16.87 -0.03
C GLY A 154 -8.46 16.22 1.21
N ILE A 155 -9.67 16.67 1.54
CA ILE A 155 -10.42 16.17 2.69
C ILE A 155 -10.95 14.76 2.38
N LEU A 156 -10.85 13.84 3.35
CA LEU A 156 -11.43 12.51 3.23
C LEU A 156 -12.94 12.58 2.98
N HIS A 157 -13.40 11.78 2.03
CA HIS A 157 -14.80 11.67 1.68
C HIS A 157 -15.33 10.24 1.86
N LEU A 158 -16.65 10.10 1.75
CA LEU A 158 -17.38 8.85 1.91
C LEU A 158 -16.79 7.70 1.08
N GLY A 159 -16.45 7.97 -0.18
CA GLY A 159 -15.75 7.01 -1.03
C GLY A 159 -14.38 6.54 -0.51
N ASN A 160 -13.59 7.39 0.16
CA ASN A 160 -12.33 6.93 0.77
C ASN A 160 -12.59 6.10 2.04
N TYR A 161 -13.57 6.53 2.83
CA TYR A 161 -13.93 5.86 4.08
C TYR A 161 -14.44 4.43 3.81
N LEU A 162 -15.48 4.30 2.98
CA LEU A 162 -16.09 3.00 2.62
C LEU A 162 -15.21 2.17 1.68
N GLY A 163 -14.37 2.82 0.88
CA GLY A 163 -13.45 2.12 -0.02
C GLY A 163 -12.30 1.49 0.75
N ALA A 164 -11.51 2.29 1.46
CA ALA A 164 -10.23 1.84 1.99
C ALA A 164 -10.18 1.83 3.53
N ILE A 165 -10.58 2.93 4.17
CA ILE A 165 -10.28 3.15 5.59
C ILE A 165 -11.01 2.16 6.49
N GLU A 166 -12.28 1.85 6.19
CA GLU A 166 -13.01 0.83 6.95
C GLU A 166 -12.31 -0.54 6.89
N SER A 167 -11.75 -0.90 5.72
CA SER A 167 -10.95 -2.11 5.61
C SER A 167 -9.64 -2.00 6.38
N TRP A 168 -9.00 -0.84 6.41
CA TRP A 168 -7.76 -0.64 7.16
C TRP A 168 -7.98 -0.90 8.66
N VAL A 169 -9.07 -0.36 9.21
CA VAL A 169 -9.45 -0.59 10.62
C VAL A 169 -9.65 -2.08 10.91
N LYS A 170 -10.13 -2.88 9.95
CA LYS A 170 -10.24 -4.34 10.09
C LYS A 170 -8.89 -5.05 9.97
N LEU A 171 -8.03 -4.60 9.06
CA LEU A 171 -6.73 -5.23 8.78
C LEU A 171 -5.76 -5.15 9.96
N GLN A 172 -5.77 -4.07 10.74
CA GLN A 172 -4.96 -3.95 11.97
C GLN A 172 -5.31 -4.98 13.06
N ASP A 173 -6.49 -5.60 13.00
CA ASP A 173 -6.88 -6.67 13.91
C ASP A 173 -6.63 -8.08 13.31
N GLN A 174 -6.47 -8.17 11.99
CA GLN A 174 -6.26 -9.44 11.27
C GLN A 174 -4.78 -9.76 11.05
N TYR A 175 -3.92 -8.75 11.00
CA TYR A 175 -2.50 -8.88 10.70
C TYR A 175 -1.64 -8.33 11.85
N ASN A 176 -0.57 -9.06 12.17
CA ASN A 176 0.34 -8.69 13.26
C ASN A 176 1.19 -7.44 12.96
N THR A 177 1.41 -7.11 11.68
CA THR A 177 2.18 -5.93 11.30
C THR A 177 1.51 -5.21 10.16
N VAL A 178 1.04 -4.00 10.46
CA VAL A 178 0.31 -3.16 9.52
C VAL A 178 0.90 -1.75 9.54
N LEU A 179 1.22 -1.24 8.35
CA LEU A 179 1.81 0.07 8.15
C LEU A 179 0.88 0.94 7.32
N TYR A 180 0.61 2.14 7.84
CA TYR A 180 -0.17 3.17 7.16
C TYR A 180 0.70 4.41 6.99
N SER A 181 1.01 4.74 5.74
CA SER A 181 1.86 5.88 5.39
C SER A 181 1.03 7.05 4.90
N ILE A 182 1.20 8.22 5.51
CA ILE A 182 0.79 9.50 4.92
C ILE A 182 1.87 9.87 3.89
N VAL A 183 1.54 9.73 2.61
CA VAL A 183 2.49 9.81 1.49
C VAL A 183 2.64 11.24 0.95
N ASP A 184 3.27 12.08 1.74
CA ASP A 184 3.50 13.50 1.44
C ASP A 184 4.49 13.73 0.28
N LEU A 185 5.46 12.83 0.04
CA LEU A 185 6.33 12.93 -1.14
C LEU A 185 5.55 12.74 -2.44
N HIS A 186 4.57 11.82 -2.46
CA HIS A 186 3.69 11.62 -3.63
C HIS A 186 2.82 12.86 -3.91
N SER A 187 2.44 13.62 -2.88
CA SER A 187 1.68 14.86 -3.06
C SER A 187 2.46 15.96 -3.78
N LEU A 188 3.81 15.94 -3.74
CA LEU A 188 4.67 16.91 -4.42
C LEU A 188 4.79 16.66 -5.93
N THR A 189 4.22 15.58 -6.46
CA THR A 189 4.18 15.31 -7.92
C THR A 189 3.34 16.35 -8.68
N VAL A 190 2.49 17.08 -7.97
CA VAL A 190 1.78 18.27 -8.43
C VAL A 190 2.08 19.45 -7.49
N PRO A 191 2.01 20.71 -7.96
CA PRO A 191 2.29 21.87 -7.12
C PRO A 191 1.43 21.91 -5.85
N GLN A 192 2.05 22.20 -4.71
CA GLN A 192 1.39 22.32 -3.41
C GLN A 192 1.73 23.67 -2.77
N ASP A 193 0.76 24.26 -2.07
CA ASP A 193 1.05 25.33 -1.12
C ASP A 193 1.66 24.74 0.17
N PRO A 194 2.85 25.17 0.62
CA PRO A 194 3.53 24.58 1.78
C PRO A 194 2.73 24.65 3.08
N ALA A 195 1.99 25.73 3.33
CA ALA A 195 1.18 25.86 4.54
C ALA A 195 0.00 24.87 4.52
N THR A 196 -0.66 24.77 3.37
CA THR A 196 -1.77 23.84 3.13
C THR A 196 -1.32 22.39 3.24
N LEU A 197 -0.17 22.01 2.67
CA LEU A 197 0.35 20.64 2.76
C LEU A 197 0.63 20.24 4.22
N ARG A 198 1.26 21.13 5.00
CA ARG A 198 1.53 20.88 6.43
C ARG A 198 0.24 20.66 7.21
N GLN A 199 -0.76 21.51 7.02
CA GLN A 199 -2.05 21.35 7.68
C GLN A 199 -2.77 20.06 7.21
N SER A 200 -2.67 19.73 5.93
CA SER A 200 -3.28 18.53 5.35
C SER A 200 -2.71 17.23 5.93
N ILE A 201 -1.42 17.20 6.27
CA ILE A 201 -0.78 16.06 6.94
C ILE A 201 -1.38 15.85 8.34
N LEU A 202 -1.52 16.93 9.13
CA LEU A 202 -2.13 16.86 10.46
C LEU A 202 -3.61 16.49 10.38
N ASP A 203 -4.35 17.10 9.45
CA ASP A 203 -5.77 16.81 9.23
C ASP A 203 -6.00 15.36 8.83
N MET A 204 -5.17 14.81 7.94
CA MET A 204 -5.21 13.39 7.56
C MET A 204 -4.91 12.48 8.75
N THR A 205 -3.93 12.86 9.58
CA THR A 205 -3.58 12.09 10.80
C THR A 205 -4.77 12.04 11.75
N ALA A 206 -5.37 13.19 12.07
CA ALA A 206 -6.56 13.26 12.93
C ALA A 206 -7.72 12.44 12.36
N ALA A 207 -7.96 12.52 11.06
CA ALA A 207 -9.05 11.78 10.43
C ALA A 207 -8.84 10.26 10.42
N LEU A 208 -7.61 9.78 10.19
CA LEU A 208 -7.30 8.34 10.27
C LEU A 208 -7.47 7.81 11.69
N LEU A 209 -6.98 8.54 12.70
CA LEU A 209 -7.16 8.19 14.11
C LEU A 209 -8.64 8.14 14.49
N ALA A 210 -9.41 9.16 14.12
CA ALA A 210 -10.85 9.24 14.38
C ALA A 210 -11.66 8.15 13.67
N CYS A 211 -11.19 7.68 12.50
CA CYS A 211 -11.81 6.54 11.81
C CYS A 211 -11.53 5.19 12.50
N GLY A 212 -10.59 5.14 13.46
CA GLY A 212 -10.28 3.95 14.25
C GLY A 212 -8.90 3.34 13.99
N ILE A 213 -8.02 3.99 13.22
CA ILE A 213 -6.61 3.55 13.10
C ILE A 213 -5.93 3.74 14.46
N ASN A 214 -5.41 2.65 15.02
CA ASN A 214 -4.80 2.64 16.34
C ASN A 214 -3.26 2.56 16.23
N PRO A 215 -2.51 3.60 16.66
CA PRO A 215 -1.03 3.63 16.64
C PRO A 215 -0.33 2.57 17.50
N GLU A 216 -1.07 1.92 18.42
CA GLU A 216 -0.57 0.80 19.22
C GLU A 216 -0.71 -0.54 18.49
N LYS A 217 -1.65 -0.65 17.54
CA LYS A 217 -1.85 -1.85 16.71
C LYS A 217 -1.17 -1.76 15.35
N SER A 218 -0.98 -0.55 14.85
CA SER A 218 -0.47 -0.27 13.51
C SER A 218 0.56 0.86 13.53
N ILE A 219 1.46 0.87 12.56
CA ILE A 219 2.46 1.93 12.41
C ILE A 219 1.88 3.00 11.47
N LEU A 220 1.30 4.05 12.04
CA LEU A 220 0.87 5.24 11.31
C LEU A 220 2.02 6.25 11.26
N PHE A 221 2.53 6.57 10.06
CA PHE A 221 3.73 7.40 9.93
C PHE A 221 3.70 8.34 8.71
N GLN A 222 4.59 9.33 8.71
CA GLN A 222 4.78 10.26 7.60
C GLN A 222 5.92 9.77 6.70
N GLN A 223 5.67 9.66 5.39
CA GLN A 223 6.60 9.09 4.41
C GLN A 223 7.94 9.83 4.36
N SER A 224 7.90 11.17 4.25
CA SER A 224 9.12 11.99 4.16
C SER A 224 10.06 11.89 5.37
N GLN A 225 9.56 11.43 6.52
CA GLN A 225 10.35 11.26 7.75
C GLN A 225 11.18 9.95 7.75
N VAL A 226 11.02 9.10 6.74
CA VAL A 226 11.76 7.85 6.57
C VAL A 226 12.56 7.93 5.25
N SER A 227 13.82 8.37 5.36
CA SER A 227 14.71 8.62 4.22
C SER A 227 14.95 7.39 3.32
N GLU A 228 14.75 6.19 3.86
CA GLU A 228 14.95 4.92 3.19
C GLU A 228 14.04 4.76 1.97
N HIS A 229 12.87 5.40 1.96
CA HIS A 229 11.94 5.41 0.83
C HIS A 229 12.59 5.98 -0.44
N THR A 230 13.23 7.14 -0.35
CA THR A 230 13.87 7.78 -1.51
C THR A 230 15.17 7.09 -1.89
N GLN A 231 15.93 6.58 -0.91
CA GLN A 231 17.13 5.78 -1.16
C GLN A 231 16.81 4.52 -1.96
N LEU A 232 15.80 3.75 -1.53
CA LEU A 232 15.39 2.54 -2.26
C LEU A 232 14.79 2.91 -3.62
N SER A 233 13.98 3.97 -3.70
CA SER A 233 13.40 4.44 -4.98
C SER A 233 14.47 4.75 -6.01
N TRP A 234 15.59 5.36 -5.63
CA TRP A 234 16.69 5.63 -6.54
C TRP A 234 17.28 4.33 -7.10
N ILE A 235 17.59 3.37 -6.24
CA ILE A 235 18.14 2.06 -6.63
C ILE A 235 17.17 1.33 -7.58
N LEU A 236 15.88 1.31 -7.24
CA LEU A 236 14.85 0.68 -8.08
C LEU A 236 14.66 1.40 -9.41
N THR A 237 14.84 2.71 -9.47
CA THR A 237 14.75 3.48 -10.72
C THR A 237 15.79 3.01 -11.74
N CYS A 238 16.98 2.63 -11.29
CA CYS A 238 18.03 2.04 -12.15
C CYS A 238 17.67 0.66 -12.71
N MET A 239 16.56 0.05 -12.28
CA MET A 239 16.07 -1.25 -12.73
C MET A 239 14.86 -1.15 -13.68
N VAL A 240 14.28 0.04 -13.85
CA VAL A 240 13.10 0.26 -14.69
C VAL A 240 13.50 0.96 -15.98
N ARG A 241 13.03 0.43 -17.12
CA ARG A 241 13.23 1.11 -18.41
C ARG A 241 12.21 2.25 -18.58
N LEU A 242 12.65 3.38 -19.12
CA LEU A 242 11.81 4.55 -19.34
C LEU A 242 10.47 4.26 -20.06
N PRO A 243 10.40 3.45 -21.15
CA PRO A 243 9.14 3.15 -21.82
C PRO A 243 8.11 2.43 -20.94
N ARG A 244 8.57 1.63 -19.95
CA ARG A 244 7.67 0.96 -19.00
C ARG A 244 6.85 1.98 -18.22
N LEU A 245 7.46 3.09 -17.79
CA LEU A 245 6.78 4.17 -17.08
C LEU A 245 5.90 5.01 -18.01
N GLN A 246 6.37 5.33 -19.21
CA GLN A 246 5.62 6.10 -20.20
C GLN A 246 4.34 5.39 -20.69
N HIS A 247 4.29 4.06 -20.59
CA HIS A 247 3.15 3.26 -21.03
C HIS A 247 2.08 3.05 -19.95
N LEU A 248 2.34 3.42 -18.70
CA LEU A 248 1.35 3.32 -17.62
C LEU A 248 0.14 4.22 -17.93
N HIS A 249 -1.07 3.69 -17.73
CA HIS A 249 -2.31 4.39 -18.06
C HIS A 249 -2.43 5.73 -17.33
N GLN A 250 -2.03 5.77 -16.07
CA GLN A 250 -2.09 6.98 -15.23
C GLN A 250 -1.21 8.11 -15.77
N TRP A 251 -0.01 7.78 -16.29
CA TRP A 251 0.83 8.77 -16.95
C TRP A 251 0.16 9.29 -18.21
N LYS A 252 -0.32 8.40 -19.09
CA LYS A 252 -1.00 8.80 -20.34
C LYS A 252 -2.20 9.70 -20.07
N ALA A 253 -3.05 9.35 -19.11
CA ALA A 253 -4.23 10.11 -18.74
C ALA A 253 -3.87 11.50 -18.18
N LYS A 254 -2.92 11.58 -17.23
CA LYS A 254 -2.53 12.84 -16.60
C LYS A 254 -1.69 13.73 -17.51
N ALA A 255 -0.78 13.16 -18.31
CA ALA A 255 0.02 13.90 -19.28
C ALA A 255 -0.84 14.50 -20.40
N ALA A 256 -1.92 13.81 -20.81
CA ALA A 256 -2.90 14.34 -21.74
C ALA A 256 -3.65 15.54 -21.15
N GLN A 257 -4.06 15.47 -19.88
CA GLN A 257 -4.68 16.61 -19.17
C GLN A 257 -3.73 17.79 -18.98
N GLN A 258 -2.45 17.52 -18.78
CA GLN A 258 -1.42 18.53 -18.50
C GLN A 258 -0.66 19.03 -19.75
N LYS A 259 -1.10 18.70 -20.98
CA LYS A 259 -0.51 19.20 -22.25
C LYS A 259 1.03 19.18 -22.34
N ARG A 260 1.69 18.17 -21.76
CA ARG A 260 3.17 17.99 -21.62
C ARG A 260 3.87 18.70 -20.43
N ASP A 261 3.14 19.31 -19.50
CA ASP A 261 3.69 19.93 -18.28
C ASP A 261 3.87 18.95 -17.10
N GLY A 262 3.81 17.64 -17.37
CA GLY A 262 3.98 16.61 -16.34
C GLY A 262 5.40 16.60 -15.78
N THR A 263 5.54 16.69 -14.47
CA THR A 263 6.85 16.63 -13.80
C THR A 263 7.47 15.23 -13.93
N VAL A 264 8.80 15.14 -13.84
CA VAL A 264 9.48 13.84 -13.76
C VAL A 264 8.99 13.04 -12.55
N GLY A 265 8.68 13.71 -11.43
CA GLY A 265 8.07 13.06 -10.27
C GLY A 265 6.74 12.38 -10.60
N LEU A 266 5.89 13.01 -11.42
CA LEU A 266 4.64 12.40 -11.87
C LEU A 266 4.85 11.19 -12.80
N LEU A 267 5.97 11.12 -13.52
CA LEU A 267 6.34 9.96 -14.32
C LEU A 267 6.88 8.81 -13.43
N THR A 268 7.67 9.15 -12.42
CA THR A 268 8.45 8.16 -11.64
C THR A 268 7.83 7.78 -10.30
N TYR A 269 6.74 8.41 -9.85
CA TYR A 269 6.08 8.05 -8.59
C TYR A 269 5.71 6.55 -8.47
N PRO A 270 5.40 5.78 -9.54
CA PRO A 270 5.15 4.35 -9.39
C PRO A 270 6.39 3.57 -8.89
N VAL A 271 7.61 4.07 -9.15
CA VAL A 271 8.84 3.50 -8.60
C VAL A 271 9.02 3.86 -7.12
N LEU A 272 8.66 5.09 -6.74
CA LEU A 272 8.60 5.49 -5.33
C LEU A 272 7.57 4.65 -4.57
N GLN A 273 6.41 4.38 -5.18
CA GLN A 273 5.39 3.49 -4.61
C GLN A 273 5.92 2.06 -4.39
N ALA A 274 6.75 1.55 -5.30
CA ALA A 274 7.44 0.28 -5.11
C ALA A 274 8.42 0.33 -3.93
N ALA A 275 9.20 1.40 -3.81
CA ALA A 275 10.08 1.60 -2.68
C ALA A 275 9.31 1.67 -1.36
N ASP A 276 8.15 2.33 -1.34
CA ASP A 276 7.29 2.41 -0.15
C ASP A 276 6.89 1.03 0.36
N VAL A 277 6.48 0.14 -0.55
CA VAL A 277 6.04 -1.22 -0.21
C VAL A 277 7.22 -2.12 0.15
N LEU A 278 8.30 -2.09 -0.64
CA LEU A 278 9.43 -3.01 -0.53
C LEU A 278 10.38 -2.67 0.61
N SER A 279 10.46 -1.40 1.04
CA SER A 279 11.27 -0.97 2.20
C SER A 279 10.92 -1.74 3.48
N TYR A 280 9.69 -2.24 3.55
CA TYR A 280 9.22 -3.01 4.70
C TYR A 280 9.09 -4.51 4.41
N LYS A 281 9.58 -5.02 3.28
CA LYS A 281 9.33 -6.43 2.88
C LYS A 281 7.84 -6.78 2.99
N SER A 282 6.97 -5.86 2.54
CA SER A 282 5.52 -6.01 2.65
C SER A 282 5.03 -7.17 1.78
N THR A 283 4.04 -7.90 2.27
CA THR A 283 3.49 -9.08 1.61
C THR A 283 2.09 -8.83 1.03
N HIS A 284 1.37 -7.86 1.58
CA HIS A 284 0.00 -7.56 1.22
C HIS A 284 -0.17 -6.04 1.09
N VAL A 285 -0.87 -5.59 0.05
CA VAL A 285 -1.12 -4.17 -0.20
C VAL A 285 -2.60 -4.00 -0.59
N PRO A 286 -3.45 -3.36 0.25
CA PRO A 286 -4.81 -3.05 -0.15
C PRO A 286 -4.76 -1.92 -1.18
N VAL A 287 -5.32 -2.18 -2.36
CA VAL A 287 -5.30 -1.27 -3.49
C VAL A 287 -6.65 -1.21 -4.18
N GLY A 288 -6.93 -0.08 -4.82
CA GLY A 288 -8.03 0.02 -5.78
C GLY A 288 -7.72 -0.62 -7.11
N GLU A 289 -8.79 -0.94 -7.84
CA GLU A 289 -8.71 -1.40 -9.22
C GLU A 289 -7.89 -0.44 -10.09
N ASP A 290 -7.94 0.86 -9.82
CA ASP A 290 -7.19 1.90 -10.52
C ASP A 290 -5.66 1.84 -10.28
N GLN A 291 -5.21 1.06 -9.31
CA GLN A 291 -3.81 0.90 -8.89
C GLN A 291 -3.23 -0.49 -9.22
N VAL A 292 -3.98 -1.35 -9.92
CA VAL A 292 -3.53 -2.72 -10.25
C VAL A 292 -2.26 -2.70 -11.10
N GLN A 293 -2.17 -1.82 -12.11
CA GLN A 293 -0.95 -1.69 -12.92
C GLN A 293 0.28 -1.25 -12.11
N HIS A 294 0.10 -0.45 -11.05
CA HIS A 294 1.21 -0.11 -10.18
C HIS A 294 1.64 -1.32 -9.35
N MET A 295 0.69 -2.12 -8.85
CA MET A 295 1.03 -3.38 -8.17
C MET A 295 1.81 -4.35 -9.06
N GLU A 296 1.46 -4.47 -10.34
CA GLU A 296 2.24 -5.26 -11.31
C GLU A 296 3.69 -4.75 -11.39
N LEU A 297 3.90 -3.43 -11.50
CA LEU A 297 5.26 -2.86 -11.51
C LEU A 297 6.03 -3.15 -10.22
N ILE A 298 5.38 -3.11 -9.07
CA ILE A 298 5.99 -3.43 -7.77
C ILE A 298 6.44 -4.89 -7.74
N GLN A 299 5.60 -5.80 -8.24
CA GLN A 299 5.92 -7.23 -8.35
C GLN A 299 7.07 -7.49 -9.32
N ASP A 300 7.05 -6.87 -10.50
CA ASP A 300 8.13 -6.94 -11.49
C ASP A 300 9.47 -6.47 -10.91
N LEU A 301 9.47 -5.37 -10.16
CA LEU A 301 10.65 -4.82 -9.50
C LEU A 301 11.19 -5.76 -8.42
N ALA A 302 10.32 -6.31 -7.58
CA ALA A 302 10.71 -7.28 -6.55
C ALA A 302 11.33 -8.54 -7.18
N GLN A 303 10.68 -9.09 -8.21
CA GLN A 303 11.17 -10.26 -8.95
C GLN A 303 12.49 -9.96 -9.68
N GLY A 304 12.59 -8.81 -10.34
CA GLY A 304 13.80 -8.37 -11.04
C GLY A 304 14.99 -8.20 -10.11
N PHE A 305 14.77 -7.59 -8.93
CA PHE A 305 15.78 -7.49 -7.89
C PHE A 305 16.22 -8.88 -7.41
N ASN A 306 15.26 -9.75 -7.12
CA ASN A 306 15.55 -11.10 -6.65
C ASN A 306 16.30 -11.95 -7.68
N LYS A 307 15.99 -11.79 -8.97
CA LYS A 307 16.68 -12.49 -10.05
C LYS A 307 18.15 -12.08 -10.14
N LYS A 308 18.46 -10.82 -9.84
CA LYS A 308 19.83 -10.28 -9.94
C LYS A 308 20.66 -10.54 -8.68
N TYR A 309 20.07 -10.42 -7.49
CA TYR A 309 20.80 -10.41 -6.22
C TYR A 309 20.42 -11.57 -5.27
N GLY A 310 19.59 -12.52 -5.72
CA GLY A 310 19.06 -13.61 -4.90
C GLY A 310 17.76 -13.25 -4.19
N HIS A 311 17.07 -14.25 -3.63
CA HIS A 311 15.77 -14.06 -2.97
C HIS A 311 15.86 -13.11 -1.77
N PHE A 312 15.35 -11.89 -1.93
CA PHE A 312 15.43 -10.84 -0.93
C PHE A 312 14.06 -10.23 -0.60
N PHE A 313 13.39 -9.67 -1.60
CA PHE A 313 12.07 -9.06 -1.44
C PHE A 313 10.97 -10.13 -1.58
N PRO A 314 9.98 -10.18 -0.66
CA PRO A 314 8.75 -10.88 -0.97
C PRO A 314 8.04 -10.19 -2.15
N VAL A 315 7.34 -10.97 -2.96
CA VAL A 315 6.50 -10.44 -4.04
C VAL A 315 5.14 -10.09 -3.42
N PRO A 316 4.78 -8.80 -3.30
CA PRO A 316 3.56 -8.40 -2.60
C PRO A 316 2.29 -8.77 -3.38
N GLN A 317 1.26 -9.20 -2.66
CA GLN A 317 -0.06 -9.50 -3.19
C GLN A 317 -1.01 -8.33 -2.97
N SER A 318 -1.89 -8.07 -3.94
CA SER A 318 -2.97 -7.10 -3.76
C SER A 318 -4.06 -7.69 -2.87
N ILE A 319 -4.50 -6.93 -1.87
CA ILE A 319 -5.78 -7.21 -1.21
C ILE A 319 -6.84 -6.43 -1.98
N LEU A 320 -7.57 -7.14 -2.83
CA LEU A 320 -8.79 -6.61 -3.45
C LEU A 320 -9.89 -6.68 -2.40
N THR A 321 -10.07 -5.59 -1.67
CA THR A 321 -11.30 -5.41 -0.92
C THR A 321 -12.43 -5.21 -1.94
N PRO A 322 -13.64 -5.72 -1.71
CA PRO A 322 -14.82 -5.31 -2.45
C PRO A 322 -15.10 -3.85 -2.08
N MET A 323 -14.25 -2.95 -2.59
CA MET A 323 -14.36 -1.54 -2.33
C MET A 323 -15.65 -1.10 -2.99
N LYS A 324 -16.60 -0.70 -2.15
CA LYS A 324 -17.83 -0.09 -2.63
C LYS A 324 -17.41 1.14 -3.41
N LYS A 325 -17.49 1.08 -4.75
CA LYS A 325 -17.18 2.21 -5.62
C LYS A 325 -18.28 3.25 -5.43
N VAL A 326 -18.10 4.09 -4.41
CA VAL A 326 -18.99 5.21 -4.15
C VAL A 326 -18.84 6.19 -5.29
N LYS A 327 -19.93 6.39 -6.02
CA LYS A 327 -19.98 7.27 -7.19
C LYS A 327 -20.24 8.71 -6.77
N SER A 328 -19.92 9.66 -7.64
CA SER A 328 -20.27 11.06 -7.44
C SER A 328 -21.80 11.19 -7.31
N LEU A 329 -22.26 12.04 -6.39
CA LEU A 329 -23.69 12.33 -6.24
C LEU A 329 -24.24 13.13 -7.41
N ARG A 330 -23.39 13.80 -8.19
CA ARG A 330 -23.79 14.66 -9.31
C ARG A 330 -23.54 14.01 -10.67
N ASP A 331 -22.60 13.07 -10.74
CA ASP A 331 -22.33 12.24 -11.90
C ASP A 331 -22.18 10.76 -11.48
N PRO A 332 -23.26 9.97 -11.53
CA PRO A 332 -23.23 8.55 -11.19
C PRO A 332 -22.46 7.66 -12.18
N SER A 333 -21.81 8.22 -13.20
CA SER A 333 -20.85 7.50 -14.04
C SER A 333 -19.42 7.59 -13.50
N ALA A 334 -19.12 8.64 -12.73
CA ALA A 334 -17.80 8.91 -12.18
C ALA A 334 -17.67 8.47 -10.71
N LYS A 335 -16.44 8.12 -10.30
CA LYS A 335 -16.10 7.86 -8.90
C LYS A 335 -16.08 9.18 -8.12
N MET A 336 -16.55 9.17 -6.88
CA MET A 336 -16.41 10.32 -5.98
C MET A 336 -14.92 10.66 -5.80
N SER A 337 -14.56 11.94 -5.94
CA SER A 337 -13.17 12.41 -5.95
C SER A 337 -12.93 13.57 -5.00
N LYS A 338 -11.77 13.57 -4.33
CA LYS A 338 -11.31 14.69 -3.49
C LYS A 338 -11.15 16.01 -4.26
N SER A 339 -10.87 15.92 -5.57
CA SER A 339 -10.57 17.06 -6.43
C SER A 339 -11.73 17.48 -7.33
N ASP A 340 -12.94 16.96 -7.08
CA ASP A 340 -14.13 17.35 -7.85
C ASP A 340 -14.43 18.85 -7.62
N PRO A 341 -14.53 19.68 -8.67
CA PRO A 341 -14.89 21.09 -8.52
C PRO A 341 -16.32 21.29 -8.02
N ASP A 342 -17.23 20.34 -8.27
CA ASP A 342 -18.58 20.38 -7.72
C ASP A 342 -18.58 19.83 -6.29
N LYS A 343 -18.64 20.75 -5.32
CA LYS A 343 -18.73 20.39 -3.89
C LYS A 343 -19.95 19.52 -3.57
N LEU A 344 -21.01 19.57 -4.38
CA LEU A 344 -22.21 18.75 -4.18
C LEU A 344 -22.00 17.29 -4.58
N ALA A 345 -21.01 16.99 -5.41
CA ALA A 345 -20.66 15.64 -5.83
C ALA A 345 -20.08 14.78 -4.70
N THR A 346 -19.48 15.42 -3.69
CA THR A 346 -18.58 14.76 -2.74
C THR A 346 -19.01 15.00 -1.30
N VAL A 347 -19.34 13.93 -0.59
CA VAL A 347 -19.69 13.95 0.85
C VAL A 347 -18.42 13.76 1.67
N ARG A 348 -17.96 14.82 2.34
CA ARG A 348 -16.74 14.82 3.16
C ARG A 348 -17.06 14.37 4.58
N ILE A 349 -16.09 13.75 5.23
CA ILE A 349 -16.25 13.27 6.61
C ILE A 349 -16.42 14.40 7.63
N THR A 350 -16.04 15.61 7.25
CA THR A 350 -16.12 16.83 8.07
C THR A 350 -17.32 17.72 7.72
N ASP A 351 -18.14 17.36 6.73
CA ASP A 351 -19.33 18.14 6.37
C ASP A 351 -20.27 18.27 7.58
N SER A 352 -21.06 19.35 7.63
CA SER A 352 -22.15 19.48 8.60
C SER A 352 -23.35 18.59 8.22
N PRO A 353 -24.23 18.24 9.18
CA PRO A 353 -25.47 17.53 8.86
C PRO A 353 -26.27 18.20 7.75
N GLU A 354 -26.37 19.54 7.79
CA GLU A 354 -27.10 20.34 6.80
C GLU A 354 -26.46 20.26 5.40
N GLU A 355 -25.12 20.28 5.34
CA GLU A 355 -24.38 20.09 4.09
C GLU A 355 -24.63 18.70 3.51
N ILE A 356 -24.56 17.65 4.35
CA ILE A 356 -24.81 16.26 3.93
C ILE A 356 -26.23 16.11 3.37
N VAL A 357 -27.25 16.57 4.11
CA VAL A 357 -28.65 16.57 3.65
C VAL A 357 -28.78 17.31 2.31
N SER A 358 -28.19 18.51 2.20
CA SER A 358 -28.28 19.28 0.96
C SER A 358 -27.62 18.57 -0.23
N LYS A 359 -26.52 17.83 -0.01
CA LYS A 359 -25.83 17.06 -1.06
C LYS A 359 -26.67 15.89 -1.54
N PHE A 360 -27.22 15.10 -0.61
CA PHE A 360 -28.09 13.97 -0.94
C PHE A 360 -29.39 14.42 -1.60
N ARG A 361 -30.02 15.49 -1.12
CA ARG A 361 -31.20 16.09 -1.76
C ARG A 361 -30.94 16.47 -3.22
N LYS A 362 -29.74 16.95 -3.54
CA LYS A 362 -29.31 17.31 -4.90
C LYS A 362 -28.66 16.16 -5.67
N ALA A 363 -28.61 14.95 -5.12
CA ALA A 363 -28.05 13.80 -5.81
C ALA A 363 -28.88 13.47 -7.05
N VAL A 364 -28.21 13.14 -8.15
CA VAL A 364 -28.84 12.73 -9.41
C VAL A 364 -29.44 11.34 -9.25
N THR A 365 -30.72 11.25 -9.60
CA THR A 365 -31.48 10.00 -9.73
C THR A 365 -32.19 10.01 -11.08
N ASP A 366 -32.99 8.98 -11.35
CA ASP A 366 -33.89 8.94 -12.50
C ASP A 366 -35.30 9.46 -12.12
N PHE A 367 -36.24 9.34 -13.06
CA PHE A 367 -37.64 9.77 -12.92
C PHE A 367 -38.56 8.67 -12.37
N THR A 368 -38.01 7.51 -11.98
CA THR A 368 -38.79 6.41 -11.41
C THR A 368 -38.87 6.57 -9.90
N SER A 369 -40.09 6.64 -9.36
CA SER A 369 -40.30 6.89 -7.93
C SER A 369 -39.82 5.76 -7.03
N GLU A 370 -39.94 4.51 -7.46
CA GLU A 370 -39.57 3.33 -6.66
C GLU A 370 -38.05 3.25 -6.43
N VAL A 371 -37.64 2.79 -5.24
CA VAL A 371 -36.24 2.52 -4.90
C VAL A 371 -35.90 1.08 -5.28
N THR A 372 -35.11 0.89 -6.33
CA THR A 372 -34.59 -0.43 -6.73
C THR A 372 -33.07 -0.39 -6.93
N TYR A 373 -32.43 -1.56 -6.88
CA TYR A 373 -31.01 -1.70 -7.15
C TYR A 373 -30.77 -2.25 -8.55
N ASP A 374 -30.41 -1.36 -9.47
CA ASP A 374 -29.95 -1.68 -10.83
C ASP A 374 -28.80 -0.74 -11.22
N PRO A 375 -27.55 -1.12 -10.95
CA PRO A 375 -26.40 -0.27 -11.24
C PRO A 375 -26.20 0.05 -12.73
N ALA A 376 -26.76 -0.75 -13.63
CA ALA A 376 -26.59 -0.60 -15.08
C ALA A 376 -27.54 0.45 -15.65
N SER A 377 -28.83 0.41 -15.28
CA SER A 377 -29.82 1.36 -15.79
C SER A 377 -30.10 2.52 -14.82
N ARG A 378 -29.98 2.29 -13.50
CA ARG A 378 -30.30 3.25 -12.42
C ARG A 378 -29.08 3.58 -11.58
N GLY A 379 -28.01 4.05 -12.24
CA GLY A 379 -26.71 4.28 -11.61
C GLY A 379 -26.74 5.21 -10.38
N GLY A 380 -27.61 6.23 -10.38
CA GLY A 380 -27.78 7.17 -9.27
C GLY A 380 -28.50 6.55 -8.06
N VAL A 381 -29.66 5.94 -8.27
CA VAL A 381 -30.44 5.29 -7.20
C VAL A 381 -29.64 4.13 -6.60
N SER A 382 -29.00 3.31 -7.44
CA SER A 382 -28.16 2.20 -6.98
C SER A 382 -26.95 2.65 -6.18
N ASN A 383 -26.38 3.83 -6.48
CA ASN A 383 -25.33 4.43 -5.66
C ASN A 383 -25.85 4.79 -4.26
N LEU A 384 -27.05 5.37 -4.16
CA LEU A 384 -27.68 5.69 -2.87
C LEU A 384 -27.97 4.42 -2.05
N VAL A 385 -28.53 3.38 -2.68
CA VAL A 385 -28.78 2.09 -2.05
C VAL A 385 -27.48 1.45 -1.56
N ALA A 386 -26.42 1.45 -2.38
CA ALA A 386 -25.12 0.90 -1.99
C ALA A 386 -24.48 1.67 -0.83
N ILE A 387 -24.62 3.01 -0.81
CA ILE A 387 -24.18 3.85 0.32
C ILE A 387 -24.95 3.50 1.57
N HIS A 388 -26.28 3.42 1.49
CA HIS A 388 -27.15 3.12 2.62
C HIS A 388 -26.80 1.77 3.25
N ALA A 389 -26.74 0.71 2.45
CA ALA A 389 -26.30 -0.62 2.86
C ALA A 389 -24.91 -0.59 3.51
N ALA A 390 -24.00 0.27 3.04
CA ALA A 390 -22.66 0.36 3.59
C ALA A 390 -22.59 1.00 4.96
N VAL A 391 -23.31 2.09 5.18
CA VAL A 391 -23.24 2.82 6.45
C VAL A 391 -24.02 2.12 7.56
N THR A 392 -25.09 1.39 7.22
CA THR A 392 -25.91 0.62 8.18
C THR A 392 -25.39 -0.81 8.39
N GLY A 393 -24.59 -1.35 7.48
CA GLY A 393 -24.13 -2.74 7.53
C GLY A 393 -25.16 -3.77 7.04
N LEU A 394 -26.30 -3.32 6.52
CA LEU A 394 -27.33 -4.16 5.92
C LEU A 394 -26.92 -4.60 4.50
N SER A 395 -27.55 -5.67 4.02
CA SER A 395 -27.48 -6.09 2.61
C SER A 395 -28.27 -5.12 1.71
N VAL A 396 -27.94 -5.14 0.41
CA VAL A 396 -28.66 -4.37 -0.61
C VAL A 396 -30.15 -4.75 -0.63
N ASP A 397 -30.46 -6.04 -0.52
CA ASP A 397 -31.84 -6.53 -0.56
C ASP A 397 -32.64 -6.05 0.67
N GLU A 398 -32.03 -6.06 1.86
CA GLU A 398 -32.67 -5.56 3.08
C GLU A 398 -33.00 -4.06 2.99
N VAL A 399 -32.06 -3.23 2.50
CA VAL A 399 -32.33 -1.79 2.37
C VAL A 399 -33.32 -1.47 1.26
N VAL A 400 -33.39 -2.26 0.18
CA VAL A 400 -34.42 -2.10 -0.86
C VAL A 400 -35.78 -2.51 -0.28
N GLN A 401 -35.86 -3.64 0.41
CA GLN A 401 -37.09 -4.14 1.02
C GLN A 401 -37.64 -3.18 2.09
N SER A 402 -36.77 -2.58 2.90
CA SER A 402 -37.17 -1.58 3.90
C SER A 402 -37.63 -0.26 3.27
N SER A 403 -37.40 -0.06 1.97
CA SER A 403 -37.74 1.17 1.24
C SER A 403 -38.99 1.01 0.37
N VAL A 404 -39.66 -0.15 0.42
CA VAL A 404 -40.92 -0.37 -0.30
C VAL A 404 -41.95 0.66 0.14
N GLY A 405 -42.63 1.29 -0.83
CA GLY A 405 -43.59 2.38 -0.59
C GLY A 405 -42.97 3.75 -0.35
N THR A 406 -41.64 3.86 -0.33
CA THR A 406 -40.91 5.13 -0.23
C THR A 406 -40.48 5.61 -1.62
N ASP A 407 -40.67 6.90 -1.92
CA ASP A 407 -40.17 7.48 -3.16
C ASP A 407 -38.67 7.84 -3.09
N THR A 408 -38.01 7.99 -4.24
CA THR A 408 -36.58 8.32 -4.30
C THR A 408 -36.22 9.67 -3.64
N ALA A 409 -37.16 10.61 -3.51
CA ALA A 409 -36.90 11.90 -2.88
C ALA A 409 -36.84 11.77 -1.36
N HIS A 410 -37.78 11.04 -0.75
CA HIS A 410 -37.75 10.70 0.67
C HIS A 410 -36.60 9.76 0.98
N TYR A 411 -36.30 8.81 0.09
CA TYR A 411 -35.16 7.90 0.27
C TYR A 411 -33.82 8.63 0.36
N LYS A 412 -33.62 9.71 -0.41
CA LYS A 412 -32.41 10.56 -0.28
C LYS A 412 -32.23 11.09 1.14
N GLN A 413 -33.31 11.43 1.84
CA GLN A 413 -33.26 11.88 3.24
C GLN A 413 -32.82 10.73 4.16
N VAL A 414 -33.42 9.55 4.01
CA VAL A 414 -33.03 8.35 4.77
C VAL A 414 -31.53 8.04 4.64
N VAL A 415 -31.00 8.08 3.42
CA VAL A 415 -29.57 7.84 3.18
C VAL A 415 -28.71 8.95 3.81
N ALA A 416 -29.14 10.21 3.72
CA ALA A 416 -28.42 11.32 4.35
C ALA A 416 -28.33 11.15 5.87
N ASP A 417 -29.44 10.81 6.52
CA ASP A 417 -29.52 10.61 7.97
C ASP A 417 -28.62 9.46 8.43
N ALA A 418 -28.62 8.33 7.71
CA ALA A 418 -27.74 7.20 8.00
C ALA A 418 -26.25 7.56 7.85
N VAL A 419 -25.89 8.37 6.84
CA VAL A 419 -24.51 8.86 6.68
C VAL A 419 -24.12 9.82 7.79
N ILE A 420 -25.04 10.71 8.22
CA ILE A 420 -24.82 11.63 9.34
C ILE A 420 -24.58 10.85 10.63
N GLU A 421 -25.41 9.86 10.92
CA GLU A 421 -25.27 9.01 12.10
C GLU A 421 -23.89 8.31 12.11
N LYS A 422 -23.48 7.76 10.97
CA LYS A 422 -22.17 7.10 10.84
C LYS A 422 -21.00 8.07 11.04
N PHE A 423 -21.09 9.30 10.53
CA PHE A 423 -20.00 10.28 10.58
C PHE A 423 -19.97 11.12 11.85
N ALA A 424 -21.08 11.29 12.56
CA ALA A 424 -21.15 12.08 13.78
C ALA A 424 -20.11 11.71 14.85
N PRO A 425 -19.87 10.42 15.21
CA PRO A 425 -18.80 10.09 16.16
C PRO A 425 -17.40 10.38 15.61
N ILE A 426 -17.19 10.15 14.31
CA ILE A 426 -15.88 10.37 13.67
C ILE A 426 -15.57 11.87 13.64
N LYS A 427 -16.53 12.71 13.24
CA LYS A 427 -16.37 14.16 13.21
C LYS A 427 -16.05 14.74 14.58
N ARG A 428 -16.76 14.30 15.64
CA ARG A 428 -16.48 14.72 17.02
C ARG A 428 -15.05 14.38 17.44
N GLU A 429 -14.58 13.17 17.12
CA GLU A 429 -13.20 12.79 17.45
C GLU A 429 -12.17 13.57 16.62
N ILE A 430 -12.44 13.87 15.34
CA ILE A 430 -11.60 14.76 14.52
C ILE A 430 -11.49 16.13 15.16
N GLU A 431 -12.61 16.75 15.53
CA GLU A 431 -12.63 18.10 16.12
C GLU A 431 -11.84 18.14 17.42
N LYS A 432 -12.00 17.12 18.27
CA LYS A 432 -11.21 16.95 19.50
C LYS A 432 -9.72 16.79 19.21
N LEU A 433 -9.34 15.91 18.29
CA LEU A 433 -7.94 15.64 17.94
C LEU A 433 -7.24 16.84 17.30
N LYS A 434 -7.96 17.65 16.52
CA LYS A 434 -7.40 18.83 15.84
C LYS A 434 -7.02 19.97 16.80
N ILE A 435 -7.53 19.95 18.03
CA ILE A 435 -7.16 20.92 19.07
C ILE A 435 -5.73 20.64 19.57
N ASP A 436 -5.34 19.37 19.66
CA ASP A 436 -4.03 18.94 20.18
C ASP A 436 -3.06 18.59 19.06
N LYS A 437 -2.46 19.63 18.47
CA LYS A 437 -1.47 19.47 17.39
C LYS A 437 -0.23 18.70 17.84
N ASP A 438 0.23 18.95 19.07
CA ASP A 438 1.43 18.32 19.62
C ASP A 438 1.25 16.80 19.76
N TYR A 439 0.04 16.36 20.12
CA TYR A 439 -0.31 14.94 20.12
C TYR A 439 -0.22 14.33 18.71
N LEU A 440 -0.80 14.98 17.69
CA LEU A 440 -0.74 14.48 16.31
C LEU A 440 0.71 14.38 15.78
N GLU A 441 1.52 15.41 16.03
CA GLU A 441 2.94 15.40 15.68
C GLU A 441 3.72 14.32 16.44
N LYS A 442 3.39 14.09 17.71
CA LYS A 442 3.99 13.02 18.52
C LYS A 442 3.64 11.64 17.97
N ILE A 443 2.39 11.41 17.56
CA ILE A 443 1.96 10.16 16.92
C ILE A 443 2.79 9.92 15.64
N LEU A 444 2.87 10.91 14.75
CA LEU A 444 3.66 10.78 13.51
C LEU A 444 5.14 10.55 13.78
N ARG A 445 5.74 11.31 14.72
CA ARG A 445 7.15 11.13 15.10
C ARG A 445 7.43 9.72 15.63
N THR A 446 6.54 9.21 16.48
CA THR A 446 6.69 7.87 17.07
C THR A 446 6.51 6.79 16.00
N GLY A 447 5.51 6.92 15.13
CA GLY A 447 5.28 6.00 14.02
C GLY A 447 6.43 6.01 13.01
N SER A 448 6.94 7.18 12.65
CA SER A 448 8.09 7.32 11.74
C SER A 448 9.37 6.73 12.33
N ALA A 449 9.59 6.82 13.65
CA ALA A 449 10.71 6.13 14.30
C ALA A 449 10.58 4.61 14.18
N LYS A 450 9.40 4.04 14.51
CA LYS A 450 9.12 2.59 14.35
C LYS A 450 9.26 2.14 12.89
N ALA A 451 8.79 2.94 11.94
CA ALA A 451 8.95 2.65 10.51
C ALA A 451 10.43 2.65 10.10
N LYS A 452 11.20 3.64 10.55
CA LYS A 452 12.63 3.73 10.26
C LYS A 452 13.42 2.53 10.81
N GLU A 453 13.09 2.05 12.01
CA GLU A 453 13.69 0.83 12.58
C GLU A 453 13.47 -0.40 11.70
N LEU A 454 12.34 -0.48 10.98
CA LEU A 454 12.06 -1.56 10.03
C LEU A 454 12.74 -1.35 8.67
N ALA A 455 12.76 -0.12 8.16
CA ALA A 455 13.26 0.19 6.82
C ALA A 455 14.80 0.25 6.75
N TYR A 456 15.44 0.73 7.82
CA TYR A 456 16.90 0.89 7.89
C TYR A 456 17.67 -0.42 7.62
N PRO A 457 17.40 -1.54 8.32
CA PRO A 457 18.12 -2.80 8.04
C PRO A 457 17.89 -3.30 6.61
N VAL A 458 16.68 -3.09 6.04
CA VAL A 458 16.38 -3.47 4.66
C VAL A 458 17.24 -2.69 3.68
N ILE A 459 17.36 -1.36 3.81
CA ILE A 459 18.19 -0.58 2.90
C ILE A 459 19.69 -0.91 3.08
N GLN A 460 20.14 -1.25 4.28
CA GLN A 460 21.54 -1.66 4.51
C GLN A 460 21.85 -2.98 3.81
N GLU A 461 20.95 -3.96 3.89
CA GLU A 461 21.06 -5.21 3.14
C GLU A 461 21.03 -4.96 1.62
N VAL A 462 20.12 -4.11 1.13
CA VAL A 462 20.08 -3.72 -0.29
C VAL A 462 21.39 -3.07 -0.73
N LYS A 463 21.94 -2.11 0.04
CA LYS A 463 23.21 -1.44 -0.26
C LYS A 463 24.35 -2.45 -0.41
N LYS A 464 24.47 -3.41 0.52
CA LYS A 464 25.45 -4.50 0.43
C LYS A 464 25.27 -5.34 -0.83
N LEU A 465 24.03 -5.73 -1.14
CA LEU A 465 23.73 -6.54 -2.33
C LEU A 465 24.06 -5.82 -3.65
N VAL A 466 23.85 -4.51 -3.72
CA VAL A 466 24.17 -3.72 -4.92
C VAL A 466 25.64 -3.24 -4.96
N GLY A 467 26.42 -3.50 -3.91
CA GLY A 467 27.85 -3.15 -3.83
C GLY A 467 28.14 -1.72 -3.38
N ILE A 468 27.20 -1.04 -2.70
CA ILE A 468 27.43 0.27 -2.07
C ILE A 468 28.05 0.05 -0.68
N LEU A 469 29.09 0.82 -0.37
CA LEU A 469 29.88 0.76 0.87
C LEU A 469 29.23 1.52 2.03
#